data_AF-A0A4P7RP58-F1
#
_entry.id   AF-A0A4P7RP58-F1
#
_cell.length_a   1.000
_cell.length_b   1.000
_cell.length_c   1.000
_cell.angle_alpha   90.00
_cell.angle_beta   90.00
_cell.angle_gamma   90.00
#
_symmetry.space_group_name_H-M   'P 1'
#
loop_
_entity.id
_entity.type
_entity.pdbx_description
1 polymer ?
#
loop_
_entity_poly.entity_id
_entity_poly.type
_entity_poly.pdbx_seq_one_letter_code
_entity_poly.pdbx_strand_id
1 'polypeptide(L)'
;MIRLVLAAGAAYVLGAKAGRGRYEQIRKTAAAVAGSPATRKVLDVSRQKLSDSLSTQPKLEPMKTIDDESQLYIPQDQLRRK
;
A
#
# COMPACT_ATOMS: atom_id res chain seq x y z
N MET A 1 4.06 -8.11 -13.86
CA MET A 1 2.94 -7.70 -14.73
C MET A 1 1.79 -8.71 -14.78
N ILE A 2 2.02 -9.98 -15.16
CA ILE A 2 0.93 -10.97 -15.30
C ILE A 2 0.03 -11.14 -14.07
N ARG A 3 0.59 -11.10 -12.85
CA ARG A 3 -0.17 -11.22 -11.59
C ARG A 3 -1.20 -10.11 -11.40
N LEU A 4 -0.87 -8.87 -11.77
CA LEU A 4 -1.78 -7.72 -11.67
C LEU A 4 -2.91 -7.83 -12.67
N VAL A 5 -2.60 -8.26 -13.90
CA VAL A 5 -3.59 -8.47 -14.96
C VAL A 5 -4.57 -9.58 -14.57
N LEU A 6 -4.07 -10.68 -14.02
CA LEU A 6 -4.92 -11.77 -13.51
C LEU A 6 -5.81 -11.32 -12.36
N ALA A 7 -5.28 -10.55 -11.41
CA ALA A 7 -6.06 -9.99 -10.31
C ALA A 7 -7.15 -9.03 -10.81
N ALA A 8 -6.83 -8.15 -11.76
CA ALA A 8 -7.79 -7.24 -12.38
C ALA A 8 -8.89 -8.00 -13.15
N GLY A 9 -8.53 -9.03 -13.92
CA GLY A 9 -9.48 -9.88 -14.62
C GLY A 9 -10.42 -10.63 -13.67
N ALA A 10 -9.88 -11.20 -12.59
CA ALA A 10 -10.69 -11.85 -11.56
C ALA A 10 -11.66 -10.86 -10.90
N ALA A 11 -11.20 -9.66 -10.55
CA ALA A 11 -12.04 -8.61 -9.98
C ALA A 11 -13.16 -8.18 -10.94
N TYR A 12 -12.85 -8.01 -12.23
CA TYR A 12 -13.84 -7.66 -13.25
C TYR A 12 -14.90 -8.75 -13.41
N VAL A 13 -14.49 -10.02 -13.48
CA VAL A 13 -15.43 -11.15 -13.58
C VAL A 13 -16.28 -11.24 -12.32
N LEU A 14 -15.70 -11.07 -11.13
CA LEU A 14 -16.46 -11.08 -9.89
C LEU A 14 -17.50 -9.93 -9.85
N GLY A 15 -17.11 -8.74 -10.29
CA GLY A 15 -17.99 -7.57 -10.36
C GLY A 15 -19.10 -7.72 -11.40
N ALA A 16 -18.77 -8.20 -12.60
CA ALA A 16 -19.71 -8.39 -13.70
C ALA A 16 -20.66 -9.59 -13.47
N LYS A 17 -20.18 -10.68 -12.87
CA LYS A 17 -20.96 -11.92 -12.64
C LYS A 17 -21.93 -11.81 -11.46
N ALA A 18 -21.81 -10.80 -10.59
CA ALA A 18 -22.59 -10.73 -9.36
C ALA A 18 -24.11 -10.65 -9.58
N GLY A 19 -24.59 -10.22 -10.75
CA GLY A 19 -26.03 -10.14 -11.08
C GLY A 19 -26.84 -9.31 -10.08
N ARG A 20 -28.17 -9.24 -10.22
CA ARG A 20 -29.03 -8.54 -9.23
C ARG A 20 -29.52 -9.44 -8.09
N GLY A 21 -29.48 -10.76 -8.24
CA GLY A 21 -30.13 -11.70 -7.31
C GLY A 21 -29.36 -11.98 -6.00
N ARG A 22 -28.02 -12.02 -6.04
CA ARG A 22 -27.18 -12.33 -4.86
C ARG A 22 -26.16 -11.25 -4.51
N TYR A 23 -26.21 -10.11 -5.18
CA TYR A 23 -25.30 -9.00 -4.95
C TYR A 23 -25.29 -8.54 -3.49
N GLU A 24 -26.47 -8.39 -2.87
CA GLU A 24 -26.57 -7.90 -1.49
C GLU A 24 -25.93 -8.85 -0.47
N GLN A 25 -25.98 -10.17 -0.70
CA GLN A 25 -25.31 -11.14 0.17
C GLN A 25 -23.79 -10.99 0.08
N ILE A 26 -23.25 -10.92 -1.15
CA ILE A 26 -21.82 -10.74 -1.41
C ILE A 26 -21.35 -9.38 -0.89
N ARG A 27 -22.14 -8.33 -1.08
CA ARG A 27 -21.85 -6.98 -0.61
C ARG A 27 -21.83 -6.93 0.92
N LYS A 28 -22.80 -7.54 1.58
CA LYS A 28 -22.88 -7.56 3.05
C LYS A 28 -21.67 -8.29 3.66
N THR A 29 -21.30 -9.44 3.10
CA THR A 29 -20.11 -10.17 3.57
C THR A 29 -18.82 -9.42 3.25
N ALA A 30 -18.69 -8.86 2.05
CA ALA A 30 -17.54 -8.03 1.68
C ALA A 30 -17.41 -6.80 2.59
N ALA A 31 -18.50 -6.12 2.90
CA ALA A 31 -18.52 -4.97 3.80
C ALA A 31 -18.14 -5.36 5.24
N ALA A 32 -18.63 -6.50 5.73
CA ALA A 32 -18.26 -7.01 7.06
C ALA A 32 -16.76 -7.33 7.16
N VAL A 33 -16.19 -7.98 6.14
CA VAL A 33 -14.76 -8.28 6.06
C VAL A 33 -13.94 -6.98 5.99
N ALA A 34 -14.34 -6.06 5.10
CA ALA A 34 -13.68 -4.77 4.94
C ALA A 34 -13.71 -3.90 6.22
N GLY A 35 -14.78 -3.99 7.00
CA GLY A 35 -14.92 -3.27 8.27
C GLY A 35 -14.07 -3.80 9.42
N SER A 36 -13.45 -4.98 9.27
CA SER A 36 -12.73 -5.66 10.36
C SER A 36 -11.44 -4.93 10.79
N PRO A 37 -11.04 -4.99 12.07
CA PRO A 37 -9.80 -4.37 12.55
C PRO A 37 -8.54 -4.88 11.84
N ALA A 38 -8.51 -6.15 11.46
CA ALA A 38 -7.40 -6.74 10.72
C ALA A 38 -7.29 -6.14 9.31
N THR A 39 -8.41 -5.99 8.60
CA THR A 39 -8.43 -5.38 7.27
C THR A 39 -8.05 -3.90 7.33
N ARG A 40 -8.49 -3.15 8.35
CA ARG A 40 -8.08 -1.75 8.55
C ARG A 40 -6.57 -1.59 8.69
N LYS A 41 -5.93 -2.40 9.55
CA LYS A 41 -4.47 -2.39 9.71
C LYS A 41 -3.74 -2.65 8.39
N VAL A 42 -4.20 -3.63 7.63
CA VAL A 42 -3.63 -3.93 6.31
C VAL A 42 -3.83 -2.77 5.34
N LEU A 43 -5.01 -2.14 5.34
CA LEU A 43 -5.31 -1.00 4.50
C LEU A 43 -4.41 0.21 4.83
N ASP A 44 -4.23 0.54 6.10
CA ASP A 44 -3.38 1.65 6.53
C ASP A 44 -1.92 1.44 6.11
N VAL A 45 -1.38 0.24 6.36
CA VAL A 45 -0.01 -0.11 5.94
C VAL A 45 0.12 -0.09 4.42
N SER A 46 -0.90 -0.58 3.69
CA SER A 46 -0.90 -0.56 2.24
C SER A 46 -0.91 0.85 1.67
N ARG A 47 -1.69 1.76 2.26
CA ARG A 47 -1.78 3.16 1.87
C ARG A 47 -0.45 3.87 2.11
N GLN A 48 0.17 3.65 3.26
CA GLN A 48 1.50 4.20 3.55
C GLN A 48 2.54 3.71 2.55
N LYS A 49 2.60 2.40 2.29
CA LYS A 49 3.53 1.83 1.31
C LYS A 49 3.31 2.37 -0.10
N LEU A 50 2.06 2.58 -0.49
CA LEU A 50 1.73 3.15 -1.79
C LEU A 50 2.18 4.61 -1.87
N SER A 51 1.93 5.41 -0.83
CA SER A 51 2.43 6.77 -0.72
C SER A 51 3.96 6.82 -0.79
N ASP A 52 4.65 5.95 -0.04
CA ASP A 52 6.12 5.87 -0.06
C ASP A 52 6.65 5.49 -1.45
N SER A 53 5.95 4.61 -2.17
CA SER A 53 6.34 4.16 -3.50
C SER A 53 6.07 5.20 -4.59
N LEU A 54 5.08 6.07 -4.41
CA LEU A 54 4.74 7.14 -5.35
C LEU A 54 5.39 8.48 -4.98
N SER A 55 5.92 8.60 -3.76
CA SER A 55 6.55 9.81 -3.27
C SER A 55 7.77 10.15 -4.12
N THR A 56 7.75 11.35 -4.69
CA THR A 56 8.89 11.94 -5.40
C THR A 56 9.89 12.60 -4.44
N GLN A 57 9.58 12.64 -3.14
CA GLN A 57 10.48 13.19 -2.14
C GLN A 57 11.62 12.19 -1.89
N PRO A 58 12.88 12.65 -1.88
CA PRO A 58 14.01 11.77 -1.63
C PRO A 58 13.92 11.25 -0.19
N LYS A 59 14.02 9.93 -0.03
CA LYS A 59 14.06 9.30 1.29
C LYS A 59 15.26 9.86 2.07
N LEU A 60 14.97 10.41 3.24
CA LEU A 60 15.99 10.86 4.18
C LEU A 60 16.47 9.62 4.94
N GLU A 61 17.72 9.25 4.74
CA GLU A 61 18.37 8.19 5.51
C GLU A 61 19.23 8.88 6.59
N PRO A 62 19.24 8.37 7.85
CA PRO A 62 20.12 8.88 8.88
C PRO A 62 21.55 8.56 8.46
N MET A 63 22.26 9.56 7.95
CA MET A 63 23.57 9.37 7.37
C MET A 63 24.56 10.13 8.20
N LYS A 64 25.24 9.33 9.02
CA LYS A 64 26.43 9.70 9.77
C LYS A 64 26.13 10.54 11.02
N THR A 65 26.38 9.93 12.15
CA THR A 65 26.58 10.62 13.43
C THR A 65 27.70 11.65 13.25
N ILE A 66 27.41 12.93 13.50
CA ILE A 66 28.46 13.96 13.61
C ILE A 66 29.20 13.76 14.94
N ASP A 67 28.46 13.34 15.97
CA ASP A 67 28.89 13.09 17.34
C ASP A 67 27.94 12.07 18.00
N ASP A 68 28.27 11.49 19.17
CA ASP A 68 27.48 10.41 19.82
C ASP A 68 26.01 10.78 20.12
N GLU A 69 25.69 12.08 20.18
CA GLU A 69 24.34 12.60 20.45
C GLU A 69 23.60 13.14 19.20
N SER A 70 24.27 13.27 18.04
CA SER A 70 23.76 14.08 16.92
C SER A 70 23.71 13.31 15.60
N GLN A 71 22.49 13.00 15.12
CA GLN A 71 22.25 12.35 13.83
C GLN A 71 21.79 13.36 12.77
N LEU A 72 22.52 13.45 11.64
CA LEU A 72 22.09 14.19 10.46
C LEU A 72 21.28 13.29 9.51
N TYR A 73 20.11 13.78 9.11
CA TYR A 73 19.32 13.18 8.05
C TYR A 73 19.69 13.82 6.72
N ILE A 74 20.18 13.03 5.77
CA ILE A 74 20.46 13.53 4.41
C ILE A 74 19.69 12.71 3.36
N PRO A 75 19.35 13.32 2.21
CA PRO A 75 18.74 12.62 1.09
C PRO A 75 19.57 11.44 0.57
N GLN A 76 18.93 10.29 0.33
CA GLN A 76 19.56 9.07 -0.18
C GLN A 76 20.32 9.25 -1.52
N ASP A 77 19.91 10.18 -2.37
CA ASP A 77 20.62 10.46 -3.64
C ASP A 77 22.03 11.04 -3.42
N GLN A 78 22.24 11.78 -2.33
CA GLN A 78 23.56 12.31 -1.96
C GLN A 78 24.47 11.23 -1.37
N LEU A 79 23.88 10.11 -0.91
CA LEU A 79 24.55 8.97 -0.32
C LEU A 79 25.28 8.10 -1.36
N ARG A 80 24.74 8.04 -2.59
CA ARG A 80 25.29 7.24 -3.71
C ARG A 80 26.38 7.96 -4.50
N ARG A 81 26.55 9.28 -4.35
CA ARG A 81 27.69 10.02 -4.90
C ARG A 81 28.88 9.91 -3.95
N LYS A 82 29.59 8.79 -4.00
CA LYS A 82 30.96 8.68 -3.49
C LYS A 82 31.82 7.96 -4.50
#